data_AF-A0A3B1DW97-F1
#
_entry.id   AF-A0A3B1DW97-F1
#
_cell.length_a   1.000
_cell.length_b   1.000
_cell.length_c   1.000
_cell.angle_alpha   90.00
_cell.angle_beta   90.00
_cell.angle_gamma   90.00
#
_symmetry.space_group_name_H-M   'P 1'
#
loop_
_entity.id
_entity.type
_entity.pdbx_description
1 polymer ?
#
loop_
_entity_poly.entity_id
_entity_poly.type
_entity_poly.pdbx_seq_one_letter_code
_entity_poly.pdbx_strand_id
1 'polypeptide(L)' 'MKEDKVVRMGNLPLRIKLLTTISGVHFDDCYSERVVDDIDGGEVAIISLEHLKQNKKASGRYKDLDDLEHL' A
#
# COMPACT_ATOMS: atom_id res chain seq x y z
N MET A 1 -15.07 -9.71 -2.22
CA MET A 1 -15.23 -8.26 -2.48
C MET A 1 -15.10 -8.02 -3.99
N LYS A 2 -15.62 -6.92 -4.54
CA LYS A 2 -15.35 -6.57 -5.96
C LYS A 2 -13.96 -5.94 -6.06
N GLU A 3 -13.18 -6.39 -7.03
CA GLU A 3 -11.87 -5.84 -7.40
C GLU A 3 -12.01 -4.38 -7.88
N ASP A 4 -10.90 -3.63 -7.86
CA ASP A 4 -10.79 -2.25 -8.37
C ASP A 4 -11.75 -1.25 -7.71
N LYS A 5 -11.96 -1.40 -6.40
CA LYS A 5 -12.78 -0.47 -5.62
C LYS A 5 -11.95 0.32 -4.63
N VAL A 6 -12.26 1.61 -4.56
CA VAL A 6 -11.78 2.52 -3.53
C VAL A 6 -12.95 2.90 -2.63
N VAL A 7 -12.95 2.40 -1.41
CA VAL A 7 -13.93 2.76 -0.38
C VAL A 7 -13.31 3.82 0.52
N ARG A 8 -14.05 4.89 0.80
CA ARG A 8 -13.60 5.98 1.67
C ARG A 8 -14.49 6.01 2.90
N MET A 9 -13.87 6.06 4.06
CA MET A 9 -14.56 6.04 5.35
C MET A 9 -14.06 7.19 6.22
N GLY A 10 -14.98 7.79 6.99
CA GLY A 10 -14.68 8.88 7.91
C GLY A 10 -14.64 10.27 7.26
N ASN A 11 -14.42 11.27 8.11
CA ASN A 11 -14.34 12.69 7.78
C ASN A 11 -12.99 13.25 8.21
N LEU A 12 -12.57 14.39 7.65
CA LEU A 12 -11.34 15.05 8.09
C LEU A 12 -11.38 15.34 9.61
N PRO A 13 -10.27 15.19 10.35
CA PRO A 13 -8.93 14.77 9.89
C PRO A 13 -8.78 13.23 9.71
N LEU A 14 -9.71 12.44 10.24
CA LEU A 14 -9.63 10.98 10.29
C LEU A 14 -10.33 10.31 9.09
N ARG A 15 -9.66 10.32 7.93
CA ARG A 15 -10.18 9.70 6.70
C ARG A 15 -9.35 8.48 6.33
N ILE A 16 -10.03 7.34 6.18
CA ILE A 16 -9.43 6.07 5.76
C ILE A 16 -9.82 5.81 4.30
N LYS A 17 -8.85 5.38 3.49
CA LYS A 17 -9.08 4.87 2.14
C LYS A 17 -8.76 3.38 2.12
N LEU A 18 -9.76 2.57 1.81
CA LEU A 18 -9.59 1.15 1.56
C LEU A 18 -9.53 0.92 0.05
N LEU A 19 -8.46 0.30 -0.42
CA LEU A 19 -8.30 -0.12 -1.81
C LEU A 19 -8.42 -1.64 -1.85
N THR A 20 -9.31 -2.18 -2.67
CA THR A 20 -9.48 -3.65 -2.80
C THR A 20 -8.45 -4.28 -3.73
N THR A 21 -7.78 -3.47 -4.54
CA THR A 21 -6.68 -3.86 -5.44
C THR A 21 -5.66 -2.73 -5.50
N ILE A 22 -4.41 -3.10 -5.75
CA ILE A 22 -3.30 -2.18 -5.97
C ILE A 22 -2.54 -2.62 -7.22
N SER A 23 -2.08 -1.66 -8.02
CA SER A 23 -1.44 -1.95 -9.31
C SER A 23 -0.11 -2.68 -9.15
N GLY A 24 0.15 -3.68 -9.98
CA GLY A 24 1.49 -4.29 -10.11
C GLY A 24 1.91 -5.30 -9.04
N VAL A 25 1.05 -5.62 -8.07
CA VAL A 25 1.28 -6.70 -7.11
C VAL A 25 -0.02 -7.47 -6.85
N HIS A 26 0.07 -8.78 -6.65
CA HIS A 26 -1.05 -9.60 -6.18
C HIS A 26 -1.09 -9.61 -4.65
N PHE A 27 -2.30 -9.60 -4.09
CA PHE A 27 -2.48 -9.50 -2.64
C PHE A 27 -1.85 -10.66 -1.88
N ASP A 28 -2.05 -11.90 -2.35
CA ASP A 28 -1.56 -13.09 -1.64
C ASP A 28 -0.03 -13.11 -1.55
N ASP A 29 0.65 -12.82 -2.66
CA ASP A 29 2.11 -12.70 -2.71
C ASP A 29 2.59 -11.58 -1.78
N CYS A 30 1.99 -10.39 -1.92
CA CYS A 30 2.33 -9.22 -1.12
C CYS A 30 2.08 -9.41 0.38
N TYR A 31 1.02 -10.12 0.74
CA TYR A 31 0.65 -10.37 2.13
C TYR A 31 1.54 -11.44 2.77
N SER A 32 2.05 -12.40 1.97
CA SER A 32 3.00 -13.39 2.45
C SER A 32 4.35 -12.78 2.84
N GLU A 33 4.80 -11.76 2.10
CA GLU A 33 6.06 -11.05 2.34
C GLU A 33 5.90 -9.78 3.20
N ARG A 34 4.73 -9.58 3.83
CA ARG A 34 4.47 -8.39 4.65
C ARG A 34 5.47 -8.26 5.80
N VAL A 35 5.79 -7.02 6.15
CA VAL A 35 6.55 -6.70 7.36
C VAL A 35 5.56 -6.49 8.50
N VAL A 36 5.81 -7.09 9.66
CA VAL A 36 5.02 -6.82 10.87
C VAL A 36 5.88 -5.99 11.81
N ASP A 37 5.36 -4.86 12.27
CA ASP A 37 6.07 -3.96 13.19
C ASP A 37 5.13 -3.50 14.30
N ASP A 38 5.68 -3.11 15.44
CA ASP A 38 4.90 -2.57 16.56
C ASP A 38 4.70 -1.06 16.38
N ILE A 39 3.46 -0.65 16.18
CA ILE A 39 3.07 0.76 16.08
C ILE A 39 2.05 1.04 17.18
N ASP A 40 2.38 1.98 18.06
CA ASP A 40 1.55 2.36 19.22
C ASP A 40 1.17 1.16 20.12
N GLY A 41 2.06 0.17 20.25
CA GLY A 41 1.85 -1.03 21.08
C GLY A 41 0.96 -2.10 20.44
N GLY A 42 0.74 -2.03 19.12
CA GLY A 42 0.03 -3.04 18.35
C GLY A 42 0.82 -3.51 17.14
N GLU A 43 0.75 -4.82 16.85
CA GLU A 43 1.34 -5.41 15.65
C GLU A 43 0.57 -4.95 14.40
N VAL A 44 1.26 -4.23 13.51
CA VAL A 44 0.73 -3.72 12.24
C VAL A 44 1.41 -4.40 11.07
N ALA A 45 0.61 -4.92 10.15
CA ALA A 45 1.07 -5.45 8.87
C ALA A 45 1.31 -4.32 7.86
N ILE A 46 2.54 -4.24 7.35
CA ILE A 46 3.04 -3.23 6.43
C ILE A 46 3.49 -3.93 5.15
N ILE A 47 3.24 -3.31 3.99
CA ILE A 47 3.74 -3.80 2.70
C ILE A 47 5.28 -3.84 2.69
N SER A 48 5.86 -4.89 2.11
CA SER A 48 7.31 -5.01 1.98
C SER A 48 7.89 -3.90 1.10
N LEU A 49 9.16 -3.55 1.31
CA LEU A 49 9.82 -2.53 0.50
C LEU A 49 9.85 -2.92 -0.99
N GLU A 50 10.05 -4.20 -1.30
CA GLU A 50 10.09 -4.72 -2.66
C GLU A 50 8.72 -4.56 -3.35
N HIS A 51 7.65 -5.03 -2.71
CA HIS A 51 6.29 -4.87 -3.26
C HIS A 51 5.83 -3.42 -3.30
N LEU A 52 6.27 -2.58 -2.36
CA LEU A 52 6.02 -1.14 -2.42
C LEU A 52 6.67 -0.52 -3.67
N LYS A 53 7.92 -0.86 -3.98
CA LYS A 53 8.60 -0.40 -5.21
C LYS A 53 7.89 -0.88 -6.47
N GLN A 54 7.49 -2.14 -6.52
CA GLN A 54 6.72 -2.71 -7.63
C GLN A 54 5.38 -1.99 -7.82
N ASN A 55 4.66 -1.75 -6.71
CA ASN A 55 3.40 -1.02 -6.73
C ASN A 55 3.57 0.42 -7.21
N LYS A 56 4.57 1.14 -6.68
CA LYS A 56 4.93 2.49 -7.10
C LYS A 56 5.22 2.56 -8.59
N LYS A 57 6.07 1.66 -9.10
CA LYS A 57 6.43 1.57 -10.53
C LYS A 57 5.22 1.29 -11.42
N ALA A 58 4.34 0.38 -11.03
CA ALA A 58 3.16 0.02 -11.80
C ALA A 58 2.03 1.05 -11.74
N SER A 59 1.93 1.80 -10.64
CA SER A 59 0.89 2.82 -10.46
C SER A 59 1.17 4.12 -11.22
N GLY A 60 2.40 4.32 -11.70
CA GLY A 60 2.78 5.42 -12.60
C GLY A 60 2.55 6.83 -12.03
N ARG A 61 2.41 6.97 -10.71
CA ARG A 61 2.24 8.28 -10.08
C ARG A 61 3.56 9.04 -10.19
N TYR A 62 3.55 10.20 -10.85
CA TYR A 62 4.72 11.04 -11.09
C TYR A 62 5.56 11.38 -9.83
N LYS A 63 4.96 11.33 -8.63
CA LYS A 63 5.67 11.53 -7.35
C LYS A 63 6.40 10.28 -6.83
N ASP A 64 6.07 9.09 -7.32
CA ASP A 64 6.62 7.82 -6.87
C ASP A 64 7.88 7.41 -7.68
N LEU A 65 8.08 7.99 -8.87
CA LEU A 65 9.29 7.84 -9.69
C LEU A 65 10.47 8.64 -9.12
N ASP A 66 10.21 9.82 -8.55
CA ASP A 66 11.20 10.73 -7.97
C ASP A 66 11.83 10.17 -6.68
N ASP A 67 11.04 9.40 -5.89
CA ASP A 67 11.50 8.67 -4.70
C ASP A 67 12.41 7.47 -5.03
N LEU A 68 12.30 6.89 -6.22
CA LEU A 68 13.13 5.75 -6.65
C LEU A 68 14.54 6.18 -7.06
N GLU A 69 14.75 7.42 -7.48
CA GLU A 69 16.08 7.97 -7.83
C GLU A 69 16.87 8.47 -6.62
N HIS A 70 16.24 8.66 -5.46
CA HIS A 70 16.87 9.20 -4.24
C HIS A 70 17.06 8.19 -3.09
N LEU A 71 16.98 6.88 -3.36
CA LEU A 71 17.30 5.83 -2.38
C LEU A 71 18.74 5.36 -2.48
#